data_AF-A0A497AJD3-F1
#
_entry.id   AF-A0A497AJD3-F1
#
_cell.length_a   1.000
_cell.length_b   1.000
_cell.length_c   1.000
_cell.angle_alpha   90.00
_cell.angle_beta   90.00
_cell.angle_gamma   90.00
#
_symmetry.space_group_name_H-M   'P 1'
#
loop_
_entity.id
_entity.type
_entity.pdbx_description
1 polymer ?
#
loop_
_entity_poly.entity_id
_entity_poly.type
_entity_poly.pdbx_seq_one_letter_code
_entity_poly.pdbx_strand_id
1 'polypeptide(L)' 'IANPVAFSDSFSQDSDKQAQWVAFLRRLRLEDAPATLRKAVQTISSFLQPVLQALSEGRRFDRRWSAGDHWI' A
#
# COMPACT_ATOMS: atom_id res chain seq x y z
N ILE A 1 4.63 16.20 6.77
CA ILE A 1 5.02 15.01 5.97
C ILE A 1 4.26 15.10 4.65
N ALA A 2 4.95 15.18 3.51
CA ALA A 2 4.28 15.10 2.22
C ALA A 2 3.78 13.65 2.04
N ASN A 3 2.47 13.43 2.12
CA ASN A 3 1.89 12.12 1.87
C ASN A 3 2.03 11.81 0.38
N PRO A 4 2.66 10.70 -0.03
CA PRO A 4 2.74 10.32 -1.43
C PRO A 4 1.37 10.34 -2.10
N VAL A 5 1.29 10.89 -3.31
CA VAL A 5 0.04 10.93 -4.10
C VAL A 5 -0.56 9.54 -4.26
N ALA A 6 0.28 8.50 -4.36
CA ALA A 6 -0.15 7.11 -4.44
C ALA A 6 -0.99 6.62 -3.24
N PHE A 7 -0.95 7.32 -2.09
CA PHE A 7 -1.73 6.99 -0.89
C PHE A 7 -2.96 7.87 -0.70
N SER A 8 -3.26 8.76 -1.65
CA SER A 8 -4.46 9.59 -1.55
C SER A 8 -5.73 8.82 -1.94
N ASP A 9 -6.86 9.28 -1.41
CA ASP A 9 -8.16 8.81 -1.89
C ASP A 9 -8.36 9.19 -3.37
N SER A 10 -7.86 10.35 -3.83
CA SER A 10 -7.98 10.75 -5.23
C SER A 10 -7.28 9.78 -6.18
N PHE A 11 -6.11 9.23 -5.83
CA PHE A 11 -5.43 8.23 -6.63
C PHE A 11 -6.13 6.86 -6.55
N SER A 12 -6.47 6.44 -5.33
CA SER A 12 -6.99 5.08 -5.13
C SER A 12 -8.45 4.92 -5.53
N GLN A 13 -9.22 6.01 -5.65
CA GLN A 13 -10.61 6.01 -6.08
C GLN A 13 -10.80 6.48 -7.53
N ASP A 14 -9.71 6.88 -8.21
CA ASP A 14 -9.75 7.21 -9.63
C ASP A 14 -10.28 6.02 -10.46
N SER A 15 -11.20 6.30 -11.39
CA SER A 15 -11.89 5.28 -12.17
C SER A 15 -10.95 4.48 -13.07
N ASP A 16 -9.97 5.15 -13.68
CA ASP A 16 -9.02 4.50 -14.58
C ASP A 16 -8.07 3.62 -13.78
N LYS A 17 -7.66 4.06 -12.59
CA LYS A 17 -6.86 3.25 -11.65
C LYS A 17 -7.61 2.03 -11.15
N GLN A 18 -8.90 2.14 -10.84
CA GLN A 18 -9.73 1.00 -10.46
C GLN A 18 -9.89 0.00 -11.62
N ALA A 19 -10.10 0.47 -12.85
CA ALA A 19 -10.16 -0.38 -14.03
C ALA A 19 -8.83 -1.13 -14.27
N GLN A 20 -7.69 -0.43 -14.11
CA GLN A 20 -6.36 -1.03 -14.20
C GLN A 20 -6.14 -2.11 -13.14
N TRP A 21 -6.61 -1.89 -11.91
CA TRP A 21 -6.53 -2.89 -10.83
C TRP A 21 -7.30 -4.17 -11.17
N VAL A 22 -8.54 -4.03 -11.66
CA VAL A 22 -9.35 -5.20 -12.06
C VAL A 22 -8.68 -5.96 -13.21
N ALA A 23 -8.15 -5.25 -14.21
CA ALA A 23 -7.41 -5.88 -15.31
C ALA A 23 -6.15 -6.60 -14.83
N PHE A 24 -5.42 -5.99 -13.89
CA PHE A 24 -4.23 -6.58 -13.26
C PHE A 24 -4.56 -7.88 -12.52
N LEU A 25 -5.58 -7.88 -11.67
CA LEU A 25 -6.02 -9.07 -10.93
C LEU A 25 -6.41 -10.21 -11.87
N ARG A 26 -7.19 -9.91 -12.92
CA ARG A 26 -7.61 -10.89 -13.93
C ARG A 26 -6.43 -11.48 -14.70
N ARG A 27 -5.50 -10.63 -15.14
CA ARG A 27 -4.32 -11.06 -15.91
C ARG A 27 -3.42 -11.99 -15.10
N LEU A 28 -3.28 -11.74 -13.81
CA LEU A 28 -2.40 -12.52 -12.93
C LEU A 28 -3.11 -13.64 -12.17
N ARG A 29 -4.44 -13.77 -12.31
CA ARG A 29 -5.28 -14.76 -11.60
C ARG A 29 -5.08 -14.69 -10.09
N LEU A 30 -5.05 -13.48 -9.54
CA LEU A 30 -4.85 -13.24 -8.12
C LEU A 30 -6.19 -13.30 -7.39
N GLU A 31 -6.53 -14.47 -6.87
CA GLU A 31 -7.81 -14.72 -6.17
C GLU A 31 -7.79 -14.21 -4.72
N ASP A 32 -6.63 -14.23 -4.06
CA ASP A 32 -6.45 -13.80 -2.67
C ASP A 32 -6.11 -12.30 -2.50
N ALA A 33 -6.15 -11.53 -3.60
CA ALA A 33 -5.82 -10.12 -3.58
C ALA A 33 -7.00 -9.24 -3.10
N PRO A 34 -6.75 -8.03 -2.58
CA PRO A 34 -7.81 -7.09 -2.23
C PRO A 34 -8.73 -6.79 -3.42
N ALA A 35 -10.04 -6.85 -3.19
CA ALA A 35 -11.05 -6.64 -4.24
C ALA A 35 -11.02 -5.24 -4.89
N THR A 36 -10.44 -4.23 -4.23
CA THR A 36 -10.34 -2.86 -4.75
C THR A 36 -8.94 -2.30 -4.57
N LEU A 37 -8.54 -1.39 -5.47
CA LEU A 37 -7.26 -0.71 -5.39
C LEU A 37 -7.13 0.05 -4.06
N ARG A 38 -8.22 0.68 -3.59
CA ARG A 38 -8.26 1.38 -2.30
C ARG A 38 -7.85 0.50 -1.13
N LYS A 39 -8.36 -0.73 -1.06
CA LYS A 39 -7.96 -1.66 0.01
C LYS A 39 -6.47 -2.02 -0.09
N ALA A 40 -5.96 -2.25 -1.31
CA ALA A 40 -4.54 -2.53 -1.52
C ALA A 40 -3.65 -1.35 -1.09
N VAL A 41 -4.01 -0.13 -1.52
CA VAL A 41 -3.32 1.12 -1.15
C VAL A 41 -3.35 1.35 0.35
N GLN A 42 -4.47 1.11 1.03
CA GLN A 42 -4.57 1.22 2.49
C GLN A 42 -3.60 0.27 3.19
N THR A 43 -3.57 -1.00 2.80
CA THR A 43 -2.64 -1.99 3.37
C THR A 43 -1.18 -1.58 3.15
N ILE A 44 -0.81 -1.18 1.93
CA ILE A 44 0.56 -0.75 1.60
C ILE A 44 0.94 0.52 2.36
N SER A 45 0.03 1.49 2.44
CA SER A 45 0.25 2.75 3.15
C SER A 45 0.47 2.52 4.64
N SER A 46 -0.40 1.75 5.30
CA SER A 46 -0.25 1.43 6.73
C SER A 46 1.06 0.70 7.02
N PHE A 47 1.49 -0.18 6.13
CA PHE A 47 2.75 -0.90 6.24
C PHE A 47 3.98 0.02 6.08
N LEU A 48 3.94 0.95 5.12
CA LEU A 48 5.05 1.86 4.84
C LEU A 48 5.06 3.11 5.74
N GLN A 49 3.97 3.43 6.42
CA GLN A 49 3.86 4.64 7.24
C GLN A 49 4.96 4.77 8.30
N PRO A 50 5.34 3.73 9.05
CA PRO A 50 6.48 3.81 9.98
C PRO A 50 7.81 4.14 9.29
N VAL A 51 8.02 3.64 8.07
CA VAL A 51 9.24 3.91 7.27
C VAL A 51 9.28 5.36 6.83
N LEU A 52 8.17 5.86 6.26
CA LEU A 52 8.06 7.24 5.79
C LEU A 52 8.21 8.25 6.91
N GLN A 53 7.66 7.92 8.09
CA GLN A 53 7.83 8.75 9.28
C GLN A 53 9.31 8.83 9.69
N ALA A 54 10.00 7.69 9.81
CA ALA A 54 11.42 7.67 10.17
C ALA A 54 12.28 8.45 9.17
N LEU A 55 12.04 8.28 7.86
CA LEU A 55 12.70 9.04 6.80
C LEU A 55 12.45 10.55 6.93
N SER A 56 11.20 10.96 7.18
CA SER A 56 10.83 12.38 7.29
C SER A 56 11.43 13.06 8.52
N GLU A 57 11.66 12.30 9.59
CA GLU A 57 12.23 12.78 10.85
C GLU A 57 13.76 12.62 10.91
N GLY A 58 14.39 12.11 9.84
CA GLY A 58 15.83 11.83 9.82
C GLY A 58 16.27 10.76 10.82
N ARG A 59 15.35 9.90 11.27
CA ARG A 59 15.63 8.83 12.22
C ARG A 59 15.99 7.54 11.51
N ARG A 60 16.85 6.75 12.14
CA ARG A 60 17.14 5.38 11.70
C ARG A 60 15.88 4.52 11.83
N PHE A 61 15.60 3.69 10.81
CA PHE A 61 14.53 2.71 10.84
C PHE A 61 15.11 1.31 11.05
N ASP A 62 14.95 0.77 12.26
CA ASP A 62 15.57 -0.51 12.68
C ASP A 62 14.58 -1.67 12.85
N ARG A 63 13.32 -1.50 12.40
CA ARG A 63 12.36 -2.61 12.40
C ARG A 63 12.73 -3.62 11.32
N ARG A 64 12.49 -4.89 11.61
CA ARG A 64 12.75 -6.01 10.72
C ARG A 64 11.51 -6.85 10.62
N TRP A 65 11.22 -7.34 9.42
CA TRP A 65 10.17 -8.32 9.22
C TRP A 65 10.58 -9.63 9.89
N SER A 66 9.87 -9.99 10.95
CA SER A 66 9.94 -11.30 11.57
C SER A 66 8.96 -12.24 10.88
N ALA A 67 9.43 -13.40 10.40
CA ALA A 67 8.54 -14.45 9.94
C ALA A 67 7.70 -14.97 11.13
N GLY A 68 6.37 -14.86 11.06
CA GLY A 68 5.41 -15.22 12.12
C GLY A 68 3.98 -14.78 11.78
N ASP A 69 3.02 -15.03 12.70
CA ASP A 69 1.57 -14.85 12.45
C ASP A 69 1.11 -13.41 12.14
N HIS A 70 1.93 -12.39 12.39
CA HIS A 70 1.61 -10.99 12.09
C HIS A 70 2.84 -10.21 11.58
N TRP A 71 2.61 -9.41 10.54
CA TRP A 71 3.60 -8.53 9.92
C TRP A 71 3.84 -7.30 10.80
N ILE A 72 5.07 -7.11 11.31
CA ILE A 72 5.50 -5.96 12.13
C ILE A 72 6.78 -5.34 11.55
#